data_AF-A0A7T1I9G3-F1
#
_entry.id   AF-A0A7T1I9G3-F1
#
_cell.length_a   1.000
_cell.length_b   1.000
_cell.length_c   1.000
_cell.angle_alpha   90.00
_cell.angle_beta   90.00
_cell.angle_gamma   90.00
#
_symmetry.space_group_name_H-M   'P 1'
#
loop_
_entity.id
_entity.type
_entity.pdbx_description
1 polymer ?
#
loop_
_entity_poly.entity_id
_entity_poly.type
_entity_poly.pdbx_seq_one_letter_code
_entity_poly.pdbx_strand_id
1 'polypeptide(L)'
;MPDHDERKLSIREMINAHLFPVLALAATASAISIAMSLAPVAEQAARWNKCYDAGLAWLERSSPSIKGGDRTAIAANFCNGGLPNRPAR
;
A
#
# COMPACT_ATOMS: atom_id res chain seq x y z
N MET A 1 -44.45 42.44 4.66
CA MET A 1 -44.37 41.39 5.68
C MET A 1 -45.76 40.80 5.76
N PRO A 2 -46.02 39.50 5.52
CA PRO A 2 -45.18 38.30 5.46
C PRO A 2 -45.34 37.63 4.06
N ASP A 3 -44.91 36.43 3.70
CA ASP A 3 -44.32 35.28 4.37
C ASP A 3 -43.45 34.60 3.29
N HIS A 4 -42.23 34.19 3.64
CA HIS A 4 -41.40 33.42 2.71
C HIS A 4 -42.07 32.06 2.57
N ASP A 5 -42.69 31.79 1.42
CA ASP A 5 -43.29 30.50 1.10
C ASP A 5 -42.41 29.36 1.62
N GLU A 6 -42.86 28.75 2.72
CA GLU A 6 -42.38 27.50 3.27
C GLU A 6 -42.60 26.43 2.22
N ARG A 7 -41.73 26.38 1.21
CA ARG A 7 -41.71 25.31 0.23
C ARG A 7 -41.19 24.08 0.98
N LYS A 8 -42.11 23.34 1.60
CA LYS A 8 -41.85 22.06 2.25
C LYS A 8 -41.13 21.17 1.25
N LEU A 9 -39.81 21.03 1.39
CA LEU A 9 -39.01 20.13 0.56
C LEU A 9 -39.67 18.75 0.61
N SER A 10 -39.86 18.13 -0.55
CA SER A 10 -40.32 16.75 -0.60
C SER A 10 -39.36 15.91 0.25
N ILE A 11 -39.89 14.93 1.00
CA ILE A 11 -39.07 14.01 1.82
C ILE A 11 -37.90 13.44 1.00
N ARG A 12 -38.11 13.22 -0.30
CA ARG A 12 -37.08 12.75 -1.24
C ARG A 12 -35.95 13.75 -1.47
N GLU A 13 -36.26 15.04 -1.54
CA GLU A 13 -35.28 16.12 -1.69
C GLU A 13 -34.51 16.32 -0.38
N MET A 14 -35.19 16.22 0.77
CA MET A 14 -34.55 16.26 2.08
C MET A 14 -33.58 15.07 2.25
N ILE A 15 -33.99 13.87 1.87
CA ILE A 15 -33.12 12.67 1.89
C ILE A 15 -31.92 12.88 0.98
N ASN A 16 -32.13 13.30 -0.28
CA ASN A 16 -31.02 13.51 -1.21
C ASN A 16 -30.05 14.61 -0.74
N ALA A 17 -30.56 15.68 -0.12
CA ALA A 17 -29.74 16.77 0.40
C ALA A 17 -28.76 16.34 1.51
N HIS A 18 -29.05 15.23 2.21
CA HIS A 18 -28.22 14.75 3.33
C HIS A 18 -27.50 13.42 2.99
N LEU A 19 -28.11 12.58 2.16
CA LEU A 19 -27.55 11.29 1.76
C LEU A 19 -26.27 11.47 0.94
N PHE A 20 -26.26 12.35 -0.07
CA PHE A 20 -25.06 12.55 -0.89
C PHE A 20 -23.88 13.11 -0.08
N PRO A 21 -24.05 14.12 0.80
CA PRO A 21 -22.96 14.54 1.68
C PRO A 21 -22.46 13.44 2.60
N VAL A 22 -23.35 12.64 3.21
CA VAL A 22 -22.96 11.54 4.09
C VAL A 22 -22.18 10.47 3.33
N LEU A 23 -22.64 10.10 2.13
CA LEU A 23 -21.93 9.16 1.26
C LEU A 23 -20.57 9.71 0.83
N ALA A 24 -20.48 11.00 0.51
CA ALA A 24 -19.22 11.64 0.16
C ALA A 24 -18.22 11.63 1.33
N LEU A 25 -18.70 11.93 2.55
CA LEU A 25 -17.88 11.85 3.76
C LEU A 25 -17.42 10.42 4.04
N ALA A 26 -18.34 9.45 3.95
CA ALA A 26 -18.01 8.04 4.14
C ALA A 26 -16.97 7.57 3.11
N ALA A 27 -17.18 7.87 1.82
CA ALA A 27 -16.25 7.51 0.76
C ALA A 27 -14.87 8.16 0.96
N THR A 28 -14.82 9.43 1.37
CA THR A 28 -13.57 10.15 1.64
C THR A 28 -12.84 9.54 2.85
N ALA A 29 -13.54 9.28 3.94
CA ALA A 29 -12.96 8.65 5.12
C ALA A 29 -12.44 7.24 4.83
N SER A 30 -13.16 6.46 4.03
CA SER A 30 -12.71 5.16 3.54
C SER A 30 -11.44 5.28 2.68
N ALA A 31 -11.42 6.21 1.73
CA ALA A 31 -10.26 6.43 0.86
C ALA A 31 -9.01 6.82 1.66
N ILE A 32 -9.16 7.72 2.65
CA ILE A 32 -8.07 8.12 3.55
C ILE A 32 -7.57 6.91 4.36
N SER A 33 -8.48 6.11 4.92
CA SER A 33 -8.13 4.92 5.71
C SER A 33 -7.35 3.90 4.89
N ILE A 34 -7.75 3.69 3.64
CA ILE A 34 -7.04 2.81 2.70
C ILE A 34 -5.65 3.37 2.38
N ALA A 35 -5.55 4.66 2.07
CA ALA A 35 -4.27 5.30 1.76
C ALA A 35 -3.29 5.22 2.94
N MET A 36 -3.75 5.49 4.17
CA MET A 36 -2.94 5.37 5.38
C MET A 36 -2.50 3.93 5.64
N SER A 37 -3.35 2.95 5.33
CA SER A 37 -3.04 1.53 5.52
C SER A 37 -2.04 1.01 4.47
N LEU A 38 -2.07 1.55 3.25
CA LEU A 38 -1.15 1.18 2.17
C LEU A 38 0.24 1.82 2.31
N ALA A 39 0.33 2.99 2.95
CA ALA A 39 1.60 3.69 3.16
C ALA A 39 2.71 2.81 3.79
N PRO A 40 2.50 2.13 4.93
CA PRO A 40 3.54 1.29 5.52
C PRO A 40 3.87 0.06 4.66
N VAL A 41 2.89 -0.50 3.94
CA VAL A 41 3.11 -1.63 3.01
C VAL A 41 4.03 -1.21 1.86
N ALA A 42 3.77 -0.04 1.28
CA ALA A 42 4.61 0.52 0.22
C ALA A 42 6.04 0.80 0.72
N GLU A 43 6.18 1.34 1.93
CA GLU A 43 7.50 1.58 2.51
C GLU A 43 8.26 0.29 2.82
N GLN A 44 7.58 -0.73 3.35
CA GLN A 44 8.17 -2.05 3.56
C GLN A 44 8.65 -2.66 2.24
N ALA A 45 7.82 -2.60 1.18
CA ALA A 45 8.20 -3.08 -0.14
C ALA A 45 9.41 -2.32 -0.72
N ALA A 46 9.46 -1.00 -0.55
CA ALA A 46 10.59 -0.18 -0.98
C ALA A 46 11.89 -0.53 -0.24
N ARG A 47 11.82 -0.77 1.07
CA ARG A 47 12.97 -1.23 1.88
C ARG A 47 13.42 -2.63 1.47
N TRP A 48 12.47 -3.53 1.20
CA TRP A 48 12.77 -4.88 0.73
C TRP A 48 13.47 -4.86 -0.63
N ASN A 49 12.99 -4.06 -1.60
CA ASN A 49 13.65 -3.90 -2.91
C ASN A 49 15.10 -3.40 -2.76
N LYS A 50 15.32 -2.37 -1.92
CA LYS A 50 16.67 -1.86 -1.63
C LYS A 50 17.58 -2.95 -1.04
N CYS A 51 17.06 -3.76 -0.12
CA CYS A 51 17.81 -4.89 0.43
C CYS A 51 18.16 -5.90 -0.66
N TYR A 52 17.19 -6.26 -1.50
CA TYR A 52 17.36 -7.27 -2.54
C TYR A 52 18.41 -6.84 -3.56
N ASP A 53 18.35 -5.61 -4.04
CA ASP A 53 19.33 -5.05 -4.98
C ASP A 53 20.74 -4.99 -4.37
N ALA A 54 20.84 -4.57 -3.10
CA ALA A 54 22.11 -4.56 -2.37
C ALA A 54 22.67 -5.98 -2.18
N GLY A 55 21.81 -6.96 -1.89
CA GLY A 55 22.17 -8.37 -1.74
C GLY A 55 22.69 -8.98 -3.04
N LEU A 56 22.05 -8.68 -4.17
CA LEU A 56 22.51 -9.09 -5.49
C LEU A 56 23.89 -8.48 -5.81
N ALA A 57 24.07 -7.19 -5.57
CA ALA A 57 25.34 -6.49 -5.81
C ALA A 57 26.45 -7.01 -4.88
N TRP A 58 26.13 -7.38 -3.64
CA TRP A 58 27.08 -8.01 -2.73
C TRP A 58 27.50 -9.40 -3.22
N LEU A 59 26.54 -10.25 -3.60
CA LEU A 59 26.81 -11.61 -4.13
C LEU A 59 27.66 -11.58 -5.39
N GLU A 60 27.40 -10.63 -6.28
CA GLU A 60 28.18 -10.45 -7.50
C GLU A 60 29.66 -10.16 -7.21
N ARG A 61 29.94 -9.38 -6.16
CA ARG A 61 31.32 -9.06 -5.74
C ARG A 61 31.95 -10.16 -4.89
N SER A 62 31.21 -10.77 -3.97
CA SER A 62 31.75 -11.69 -2.97
C SER A 62 31.78 -13.15 -3.43
N SER A 63 30.94 -13.53 -4.39
CA SER A 63 30.74 -14.92 -4.81
C SER A 63 30.34 -15.02 -6.28
N PRO A 64 31.20 -14.60 -7.23
CA PRO A 64 30.89 -14.59 -8.67
C PRO A 64 30.63 -15.98 -9.27
N SER A 65 30.95 -17.05 -8.54
CA SER A 65 30.61 -18.43 -8.92
C SER A 65 29.11 -18.74 -8.77
N ILE A 66 28.38 -17.96 -7.96
CA ILE A 66 26.94 -18.10 -7.78
C ILE A 66 26.24 -17.30 -8.88
N LYS A 67 25.47 -17.99 -9.71
CA LYS A 67 24.85 -17.40 -10.92
C LYS A 67 23.35 -17.65 -10.95
N GLY A 68 22.64 -16.87 -11.76
CA GLY A 68 21.24 -17.11 -12.09
C GLY A 68 20.33 -17.20 -10.86
N GLY A 69 19.49 -18.25 -10.83
CA GLY A 69 18.45 -18.44 -9.82
C GLY A 69 18.94 -18.59 -8.37
N ASP A 70 20.12 -19.20 -8.16
CA ASP A 70 20.69 -19.33 -6.81
C ASP A 70 21.02 -17.96 -6.22
N ARG A 71 21.50 -17.04 -7.06
CA ARG A 71 21.83 -15.67 -6.63
C ARG A 71 20.57 -14.93 -6.17
N THR A 72 19.48 -15.05 -6.91
CA THR A 72 18.20 -14.43 -6.56
C THR A 72 17.59 -15.05 -5.30
N ALA A 73 17.69 -16.38 -5.14
CA ALA A 73 17.17 -17.09 -3.98
C ALA A 73 17.91 -16.69 -2.69
N ILE A 74 19.24 -16.58 -2.74
CA ILE A 74 20.04 -16.17 -1.57
C ILE A 74 19.74 -14.72 -1.18
N ALA A 75 19.68 -13.80 -2.15
CA ALA A 75 19.34 -12.40 -1.89
C ALA A 75 17.94 -12.25 -1.27
N ALA A 76 16.95 -12.98 -1.79
CA ALA A 76 15.60 -13.00 -1.23
C ALA A 76 15.58 -13.59 0.19
N ASN A 77 16.26 -14.72 0.42
CA ASN A 77 16.34 -15.34 1.75
C ASN A 77 16.94 -14.38 2.79
N PHE A 78 18.04 -13.71 2.43
CA PHE A 78 18.68 -12.72 3.30
C PHE A 78 17.74 -11.57 3.66
N CYS A 79 17.02 -11.01 2.68
CA CYS A 79 16.08 -9.91 2.93
C CYS A 79 14.81 -10.33 3.68
N ASN A 80 14.53 -11.63 3.76
CA ASN A 80 13.47 -12.20 4.59
C ASN A 80 13.96 -12.63 5.98
N GLY A 81 15.19 -12.25 6.37
CA GLY A 81 15.76 -12.54 7.70
C GLY A 81 16.54 -13.86 7.79
N GLY A 82 16.72 -14.56 6.66
CA GLY A 82 17.57 -15.74 6.60
C GLY A 82 19.06 -15.39 6.62
N LEU A 83 19.89 -16.36 7.02
CA LEU A 83 21.34 -16.22 6.85
C LEU A 83 21.67 -16.30 5.35
N PRO A 84 22.66 -15.53 4.87
CA PRO A 84 23.16 -15.63 3.50
C PRO A 84 24.01 -16.90 3.36
N ASN A 85 23.39 -18.07 3.52
CA ASN A 85 24.02 -19.36 3.25
C ASN A 85 23.71 -19.79 1.82
N ARG A 86 24.57 -20.63 1.25
CA ARG A 86 24.25 -21.30 -0.01
C ARG A 86 23.00 -22.16 0.19
N PRO A 87 22.06 -22.21 -0.76
CA PRO A 87 21.03 -23.24 -0.75
C PRO A 87 21.74 -24.59 -0.70
N ALA A 88 21.33 -25.45 0.24
CA ALA A 88 21.85 -26.81 0.31
C ALA A 88 21.58 -27.49 -1.04
N ARG A 89 22.65 -28.03 -1.64
CA ARG A 89 22.56 -28.90 -2.83
C ARG A 89 21.83 -30.19 -2.48
#